data_AF-A0A349B6Q9-F1
#
_entry.id   AF-A0A349B6Q9-F1
#
_cell.length_a   1.000
_cell.length_b   1.000
_cell.length_c   1.000
_cell.angle_alpha   90.00
_cell.angle_beta   90.00
_cell.angle_gamma   90.00
#
_symmetry.space_group_name_H-M   'P 1'
#
loop_
_entity.id
_entity.type
_entity.pdbx_description
1 polymer ?
#
loop_
_entity_poly.entity_id
_entity_poly.type
_entity_poly.pdbx_seq_one_letter_code
_entity_poly.pdbx_strand_id
1 'polypeptide(L)'
;MVSPACTRVDGPARFGSGSGLPVPSSVTESGIRTAEHLRAKLSNDSPIVAGVVEDGATSARKPPGVSWERWIERQIADAIERGDFDGLPGAGRPIRDLDARRDEMAWIRDKLRRERAAPPPPPAIQIRIDVDAALGSLGALATEAEVRSLVEHLNDRIRTVNRTTVSGPPTTLGPLPVDEVLERWRRLRDAAEGS
;
A
#
# COMPACT_ATOMS: atom_id res chain seq x y z
N MET A 1 -47.67 22.63 -35.14
CA MET A 1 -48.75 21.64 -35.35
C MET A 1 -48.16 20.25 -35.17
N VAL A 2 -48.75 19.51 -34.22
CA VAL A 2 -48.79 18.03 -34.02
C VAL A 2 -47.47 17.24 -33.86
N SER A 3 -47.20 16.94 -32.58
CA SER A 3 -46.84 15.67 -31.91
C SER A 3 -46.69 14.31 -32.66
N PRO A 4 -46.09 13.29 -31.98
CA PRO A 4 -45.20 12.26 -32.53
C PRO A 4 -45.79 10.84 -32.56
N ALA A 5 -45.04 9.87 -33.10
CA ALA A 5 -45.29 8.44 -32.84
C ALA A 5 -43.99 7.72 -32.43
N CYS A 6 -43.96 7.39 -31.15
CA CYS A 6 -43.03 6.44 -30.52
C CYS A 6 -43.43 5.02 -30.96
N THR A 7 -42.48 4.18 -31.39
CA THR A 7 -42.71 2.72 -31.42
C THR A 7 -41.64 2.00 -30.62
N ARG A 8 -42.11 1.51 -29.48
CA ARG A 8 -41.58 0.50 -28.58
C ARG A 8 -41.49 -0.84 -29.31
N VAL A 9 -40.34 -1.50 -29.24
CA VAL A 9 -40.20 -2.91 -29.61
C VAL A 9 -39.83 -3.67 -28.35
N ASP A 10 -40.85 -4.19 -27.68
CA ASP A 10 -40.73 -5.24 -26.67
C ASP A 10 -40.83 -6.60 -27.38
N GLY A 11 -39.85 -7.48 -27.16
CA GLY A 11 -39.85 -8.85 -27.68
C GLY A 11 -38.78 -9.69 -26.97
N PRO A 12 -39.14 -10.85 -26.38
CA PRO A 12 -38.31 -11.54 -25.40
C PRO A 12 -37.17 -12.34 -26.05
N ALA A 13 -35.93 -12.09 -25.62
CA ALA A 13 -34.80 -12.96 -25.94
C ALA A 13 -34.95 -14.29 -25.18
N ARG A 14 -35.23 -15.34 -25.94
CA ARG A 14 -35.25 -16.74 -25.48
C ARG A 14 -33.83 -17.14 -25.05
N PHE A 15 -33.63 -17.38 -23.76
CA PHE A 15 -32.42 -18.03 -23.25
C PHE A 15 -32.43 -19.51 -23.67
N GLY A 16 -31.49 -19.89 -24.53
CA GLY A 16 -31.24 -21.28 -24.90
C GLY A 16 -30.75 -22.08 -23.69
N SER A 17 -31.30 -23.27 -23.52
CA SER A 17 -30.89 -24.27 -22.54
C SER A 17 -29.45 -24.73 -22.86
N GLY A 18 -28.47 -24.15 -22.16
CA GLY A 18 -27.09 -24.59 -22.15
C GLY A 18 -26.88 -25.61 -21.05
N SER A 19 -26.63 -26.85 -21.45
CA SER A 19 -26.29 -28.00 -20.61
C SER A 19 -25.17 -27.67 -19.62
N GLY A 20 -25.40 -27.98 -18.34
CA GLY A 20 -24.47 -27.74 -17.25
C GLY A 20 -23.13 -28.46 -17.43
N LEU A 21 -22.05 -27.75 -17.11
CA LEU A 21 -20.72 -28.33 -16.94
C LEU A 21 -20.72 -29.30 -15.74
N PRO A 22 -20.09 -30.48 -15.84
CA PRO A 22 -20.04 -31.43 -14.73
C PRO A 22 -19.11 -30.91 -13.62
N VAL A 23 -19.66 -30.80 -12.40
CA VAL A 23 -18.87 -30.69 -11.18
C VAL A 23 -18.19 -32.05 -10.90
N PRO A 24 -16.89 -32.11 -10.57
CA PRO A 24 -16.25 -33.37 -10.23
C PRO A 24 -16.73 -33.87 -8.86
N SER A 25 -17.37 -35.03 -8.87
CA SER A 25 -17.78 -35.81 -7.70
C SER A 25 -16.58 -36.51 -7.06
N SER A 26 -15.73 -35.77 -6.33
CA SER A 26 -14.79 -36.37 -5.39
C SER A 26 -14.29 -35.37 -4.36
N VAL A 27 -15.19 -34.89 -3.50
CA VAL A 27 -14.81 -34.53 -2.13
C VAL A 27 -15.28 -35.68 -1.27
N THR A 28 -14.36 -36.59 -1.01
CA THR A 28 -14.53 -37.65 -0.03
C THR A 28 -14.89 -37.04 1.32
N GLU A 29 -15.99 -37.55 1.84
CA GLU A 29 -16.60 -37.34 3.13
C GLU A 29 -15.68 -37.86 4.24
N SER A 30 -14.63 -37.10 4.58
CA SER A 30 -13.86 -37.31 5.81
C SER A 30 -13.15 -36.01 6.18
N GLY A 31 -13.80 -35.23 7.04
CA GLY A 31 -13.28 -33.91 7.46
C GLY A 31 -14.26 -32.97 8.13
N ILE A 32 -15.50 -33.38 8.42
CA ILE A 32 -16.46 -32.57 9.19
C ILE A 32 -16.12 -32.66 10.68
N ARG A 33 -14.95 -32.15 11.08
CA ARG A 33 -14.59 -31.90 12.50
C ARG A 33 -13.63 -30.73 12.66
N THR A 34 -13.90 -29.58 12.03
CA THR A 34 -13.28 -28.30 12.47
C THR A 34 -14.06 -27.05 12.04
N ALA A 35 -15.39 -27.08 12.04
CA ALA A 35 -16.18 -25.87 11.74
C ALA A 35 -16.33 -24.88 12.92
N GLU A 36 -15.90 -25.25 14.13
CA GLU A 36 -15.97 -24.36 15.31
C GLU A 36 -14.71 -23.48 15.49
N HIS A 37 -13.58 -23.86 14.90
CA HIS A 37 -12.30 -23.17 15.09
C HIS A 37 -12.11 -21.95 14.16
N LEU A 38 -12.93 -21.81 13.12
CA LEU A 38 -12.82 -20.72 12.14
C LEU A 38 -13.62 -19.47 12.52
N ARG A 39 -14.53 -19.54 13.50
CA ARG A 39 -15.21 -18.35 14.06
C ARG A 39 -14.27 -17.48 14.91
N ALA A 40 -13.20 -18.06 15.44
CA ALA A 40 -12.20 -17.36 16.25
C ALA A 40 -11.14 -16.60 15.42
N LYS A 41 -11.07 -16.77 14.09
CA LYS A 41 -10.04 -16.15 13.24
C LYS A 41 -10.50 -14.98 12.36
N LEU A 42 -11.77 -14.59 12.46
CA LEU A 42 -12.26 -13.28 11.99
C LEU A 42 -12.45 -12.29 13.14
N SER A 43 -11.98 -12.62 14.35
CA SER A 43 -11.68 -11.59 15.34
C SER A 43 -10.42 -10.87 14.85
N ASN A 44 -10.57 -9.57 14.66
CA ASN A 44 -9.56 -8.65 14.15
C ASN A 44 -8.40 -8.50 15.15
N ASP A 45 -7.57 -9.53 15.27
CA ASP A 45 -6.28 -9.51 15.95
C ASP A 45 -5.18 -9.61 14.89
N SER A 46 -4.79 -8.46 14.34
CA SER A 46 -3.45 -8.30 13.78
C SER A 46 -2.88 -6.92 14.10
N PRO A 47 -1.57 -6.84 14.36
CA PRO A 47 -0.91 -5.74 15.06
C PRO A 47 -0.43 -4.70 14.06
N ILE A 48 -0.92 -3.45 14.13
CA ILE A 48 -0.50 -2.40 13.18
C ILE A 48 0.23 -1.22 13.84
N VAL A 49 0.52 -1.24 15.14
CA VAL A 49 1.39 -0.20 15.73
C VAL A 49 2.42 -0.79 16.68
N ALA A 50 3.55 -1.21 16.10
CA ALA A 50 4.82 -1.18 16.79
C ALA A 50 5.39 0.24 16.63
N GLY A 51 5.29 1.08 17.68
CA GLY A 51 5.94 2.38 17.70
C GLY A 51 5.32 3.36 18.69
N VAL A 52 6.10 3.67 19.74
CA VAL A 52 5.89 4.65 20.83
C VAL A 52 5.10 4.10 22.02
N VAL A 53 5.84 3.63 23.02
CA VAL A 53 5.36 3.45 24.39
C VAL A 53 5.43 4.83 25.05
N GLU A 54 4.39 5.64 24.86
CA GLU A 54 4.08 6.73 25.79
C GLU A 54 3.01 6.19 26.73
N ASP A 55 3.07 6.54 28.02
CA ASP A 55 2.22 6.07 29.11
C ASP A 55 0.72 6.46 28.93
N GLY A 56 0.09 5.96 27.87
CA GLY A 56 -1.33 6.05 27.59
C GLY A 56 -2.01 4.80 28.10
N ALA A 57 -2.50 4.84 29.34
CA ALA A 57 -3.29 3.76 29.92
C ALA A 57 -4.41 3.36 28.96
N THR A 58 -4.42 2.09 28.53
CA THR A 58 -5.56 1.50 27.82
C THR A 58 -6.81 1.72 28.66
N SER A 59 -7.90 2.23 28.07
CA SER A 59 -9.11 2.52 28.83
C SER A 59 -9.53 1.30 29.64
N ALA A 60 -9.84 1.53 30.92
CA ALA A 60 -10.17 0.44 31.85
C ALA A 60 -11.32 -0.41 31.29
N ARG A 61 -11.35 -1.72 31.51
CA ARG A 61 -12.46 -2.54 31.01
C ARG A 61 -13.77 -2.17 31.73
N LYS A 62 -14.89 -2.17 31.00
CA LYS A 62 -16.23 -2.00 31.59
C LYS A 62 -16.48 -2.96 32.75
N PRO A 63 -16.91 -2.49 33.93
CA PRO A 63 -17.34 -3.36 35.04
C PRO A 63 -18.60 -4.15 34.70
N PRO A 64 -18.75 -5.39 35.21
CA PRO A 64 -19.99 -6.14 35.08
C PRO A 64 -21.14 -5.44 35.82
N GLY A 65 -22.36 -5.52 35.29
CA GLY A 65 -23.55 -4.90 35.90
C GLY A 65 -23.79 -3.41 35.57
N VAL A 66 -22.91 -2.76 34.80
CA VAL A 66 -23.08 -1.37 34.35
C VAL A 66 -23.43 -1.33 32.87
N SER A 67 -24.37 -0.46 32.47
CA SER A 67 -24.67 -0.24 31.04
C SER A 67 -23.49 0.45 30.33
N TRP A 68 -23.39 0.28 29.01
CA TRP A 68 -22.33 0.91 28.22
C TRP A 68 -22.39 2.44 28.30
N GLU A 69 -23.59 3.03 28.20
CA GLU A 69 -23.81 4.47 28.35
C GLU A 69 -23.27 4.99 29.68
N ARG A 70 -23.72 4.42 30.82
CA ARG A 70 -23.28 4.88 32.15
C ARG A 70 -21.79 4.71 32.39
N TRP A 71 -21.17 3.73 31.73
CA TRP A 71 -19.74 3.52 31.84
C TRP A 71 -18.95 4.52 30.99
N ILE A 72 -19.36 4.76 29.74
CA ILE A 72 -18.75 5.75 28.83
C ILE A 72 -18.88 7.16 29.43
N GLU A 73 -20.08 7.55 29.86
CA GLU A 73 -20.34 8.87 30.46
C GLU A 73 -19.46 9.12 31.69
N ARG A 74 -19.27 8.11 32.54
CA ARG A 74 -18.36 8.23 33.69
C ARG A 74 -16.91 8.44 33.24
N GLN A 75 -16.44 7.69 32.25
CA GLN A 75 -15.08 7.87 31.73
C GLN A 75 -14.87 9.25 31.08
N ILE A 76 -15.88 9.79 30.40
CA ILE A 76 -15.83 11.15 29.84
C ILE A 76 -15.76 12.18 30.97
N ALA A 77 -16.63 12.07 31.99
CA ALA A 77 -16.64 12.98 33.13
C ALA A 77 -15.30 12.96 33.91
N ASP A 78 -14.78 11.77 34.20
CA ASP A 78 -13.49 11.60 34.87
C ASP A 78 -12.34 12.22 34.04
N ALA A 79 -12.35 12.05 32.70
CA ALA A 79 -11.34 12.63 31.81
C ALA A 79 -11.45 14.16 31.70
N ILE A 80 -12.66 14.72 31.75
CA ILE A 80 -12.88 16.18 31.83
C ILE A 80 -12.33 16.74 33.15
N GLU A 81 -12.62 16.08 34.29
CA GLU A 81 -12.13 16.52 35.61
C GLU A 81 -10.60 16.52 35.69
N ARG A 82 -9.95 15.56 35.03
CA ARG A 82 -8.48 15.49 34.93
C ARG A 82 -7.87 16.50 33.96
N GLY A 83 -8.69 17.21 33.19
CA GLY A 83 -8.20 18.15 32.17
C GLY A 83 -7.57 17.45 30.96
N ASP A 84 -7.88 16.17 30.71
CA ASP A 84 -7.33 15.42 29.55
C ASP A 84 -7.76 16.05 28.20
N PHE A 85 -8.81 16.88 28.21
CA PHE A 85 -9.30 17.64 27.06
C PHE A 85 -8.76 19.09 27.00
N ASP A 86 -7.97 19.52 27.98
CA ASP A 86 -7.39 20.87 28.00
C ASP A 86 -6.13 20.92 27.11
N GLY A 87 -5.93 22.04 26.41
CA GLY A 87 -4.73 22.24 25.58
C GLY A 87 -4.69 21.42 24.29
N LEU A 88 -5.82 20.84 23.85
CA LEU A 88 -5.87 20.08 22.61
C LEU A 88 -5.45 20.93 21.39
N PRO A 89 -4.68 20.36 20.45
CA PRO A 89 -4.25 21.08 19.24
C PRO A 89 -5.48 21.48 18.41
N GLY A 90 -5.75 22.78 18.37
CA GLY A 90 -6.90 23.34 17.66
C GLY A 90 -8.09 23.71 18.53
N ALA A 91 -8.02 23.54 19.85
CA ALA A 91 -9.08 23.99 20.77
C ALA A 91 -9.37 25.49 20.61
N GLY A 92 -10.64 25.83 20.39
CA GLY A 92 -11.12 27.21 20.21
C GLY A 92 -10.66 27.90 18.92
N ARG A 93 -9.92 27.21 18.03
CA ARG A 93 -9.50 27.75 16.74
C ARG A 93 -10.47 27.30 15.64
N PRO A 94 -10.72 28.14 14.61
CA PRO A 94 -11.47 27.70 13.44
C PRO A 94 -10.86 26.44 12.84
N ILE A 95 -11.70 25.47 12.49
CA ILE A 95 -11.26 24.27 11.78
C ILE A 95 -10.68 24.72 10.44
N ARG A 96 -9.39 24.48 10.23
CA ARG A 96 -8.73 24.83 8.99
C ARG A 96 -9.34 24.00 7.86
N ASP A 97 -9.57 24.65 6.72
CA ASP A 97 -10.02 24.01 5.49
C ASP A 97 -11.41 23.33 5.58
N LEU A 98 -12.29 23.82 6.47
CA LEU A 98 -13.66 23.29 6.64
C LEU A 98 -14.50 23.39 5.35
N ASP A 99 -14.33 24.48 4.59
CA ASP A 99 -15.01 24.73 3.32
C ASP A 99 -14.22 24.20 2.09
N ALA A 100 -13.04 23.63 2.31
CA ALA A 100 -12.22 23.11 1.23
C ALA A 100 -12.81 21.79 0.70
N ARG A 101 -12.66 21.56 -0.60
CA ARG A 101 -13.03 20.26 -1.20
C ARG A 101 -12.22 19.15 -0.53
N ARG A 102 -12.93 18.31 0.24
CA ARG A 102 -12.32 17.23 1.02
C ARG A 102 -11.76 16.19 0.08
N ASP A 103 -10.44 16.08 0.04
CA ASP A 103 -9.78 14.96 -0.61
C ASP A 103 -9.85 13.75 0.35
N GLU A 104 -10.59 12.72 -0.06
CA GLU A 104 -10.72 11.45 0.68
C GLU A 104 -9.35 10.78 0.92
N MET A 105 -8.35 11.08 0.09
CA MET A 105 -6.98 10.55 0.21
C MET A 105 -6.07 11.42 1.09
N ALA A 106 -6.54 12.56 1.59
CA ALA A 106 -5.72 13.49 2.37
C ALA A 106 -5.20 12.87 3.67
N TRP A 107 -6.02 12.07 4.36
CA TRP A 107 -5.61 11.41 5.61
C TRP A 107 -4.53 10.35 5.36
N ILE A 108 -4.58 9.63 4.23
CA ILE A 108 -3.56 8.65 3.83
C ILE A 108 -2.24 9.36 3.55
N ARG A 109 -2.27 10.45 2.78
CA ARG A 109 -1.07 11.27 2.50
C ARG A 109 -0.49 11.85 3.78
N ASP A 110 -1.34 12.30 4.71
CA ASP A 110 -0.88 12.84 5.99
C ASP A 110 -0.25 11.77 6.88
N LYS A 111 -0.85 10.57 6.94
CA LYS A 111 -0.32 9.40 7.64
C LYS A 111 1.04 8.99 7.08
N LEU A 112 1.14 8.84 5.76
CA LEU A 112 2.38 8.53 5.04
C LEU A 112 3.49 9.56 5.34
N ARG A 113 3.16 10.86 5.34
CA ARG A 113 4.11 11.92 5.73
C ARG A 113 4.55 11.82 7.18
N ARG A 114 3.61 11.63 8.12
CA ARG A 114 3.92 11.50 9.56
C ARG A 114 4.85 10.32 9.83
N GLU A 115 4.64 9.20 9.15
CA GLU A 115 5.43 7.98 9.31
C GLU A 115 6.69 7.96 8.43
N ARG A 116 6.93 9.02 7.65
CA ARG A 116 8.00 9.08 6.63
C ARG A 116 7.99 7.89 5.67
N ALA A 117 6.81 7.27 5.50
CA ALA A 117 6.60 6.17 4.59
C ALA A 117 6.10 6.75 3.27
N ALA A 118 6.96 6.77 2.24
CA ALA A 118 6.48 6.97 0.88
C ALA A 118 5.94 5.64 0.37
N PRO A 119 4.78 5.61 -0.33
CA PRO A 119 4.35 4.40 -1.00
C PRO A 119 5.43 4.02 -2.03
N PRO A 120 5.79 2.73 -2.16
CA PRO A 120 6.79 2.33 -3.13
C PRO A 120 6.34 2.75 -4.53
N PRO A 121 7.22 3.37 -5.33
CA PRO A 121 6.86 3.80 -6.66
C PRO A 121 6.52 2.59 -7.53
N PRO A 122 5.72 2.76 -8.59
CA PRO A 122 5.43 1.69 -9.52
C PRO A 122 6.73 1.07 -10.07
N PRO A 123 6.77 -0.24 -10.36
CA PRO A 123 8.03 -0.90 -10.73
C PRO A 123 8.73 -0.29 -11.96
N ALA A 124 7.96 0.28 -12.90
CA ALA A 124 8.48 0.99 -14.06
C ALA A 124 9.26 2.27 -13.71
N ILE A 125 8.90 2.93 -12.60
CA ILE A 125 9.61 4.10 -12.07
C ILE A 125 10.73 3.66 -11.13
N GLN A 126 10.50 2.64 -10.29
CA GLN A 126 11.52 2.11 -9.38
C GLN A 126 12.78 1.69 -10.13
N ILE A 127 12.65 1.02 -11.29
CA ILE A 127 13.83 0.59 -12.05
C ILE A 127 14.69 1.77 -12.56
N ARG A 128 14.07 2.93 -12.83
CA ARG A 128 14.79 4.13 -13.27
C ARG A 128 15.58 4.73 -12.10
N ILE A 129 14.94 4.82 -10.94
CA ILE A 129 15.58 5.26 -9.69
C ILE A 129 16.76 4.34 -9.35
N ASP A 130 16.58 3.03 -9.47
CA ASP A 130 17.62 2.05 -9.16
C ASP A 130 18.81 2.17 -10.12
N VAL A 131 18.56 2.41 -11.41
CA VAL A 131 19.62 2.65 -12.40
C VAL A 131 20.38 3.94 -12.07
N ASP A 132 19.68 5.03 -11.77
CA ASP A 132 20.33 6.29 -11.41
C ASP A 132 21.18 6.15 -10.13
N ALA A 133 20.66 5.47 -9.11
CA ALA A 133 21.37 5.18 -7.87
C ALA A 133 22.60 4.27 -8.10
N ALA A 134 22.49 3.26 -8.95
CA ALA A 134 23.60 2.39 -9.32
C ALA A 134 24.71 3.16 -10.06
N LEU A 135 24.33 3.98 -11.04
CA LEU A 135 25.29 4.82 -11.78
C LEU A 135 25.96 5.88 -10.87
N GLY A 136 25.25 6.38 -9.86
CA GLY A 136 25.79 7.29 -8.86
C GLY A 136 26.72 6.63 -7.84
N SER A 137 26.53 5.33 -7.55
CA SER A 137 27.32 4.57 -6.57
C SER A 137 28.52 3.83 -7.16
N LEU A 138 28.72 3.87 -8.48
CA LEU A 138 29.84 3.18 -9.16
C LEU A 138 31.20 3.46 -8.49
N GLY A 139 31.49 4.71 -8.15
CA GLY A 139 32.78 5.10 -7.56
C GLY A 139 33.09 4.48 -6.19
N ALA A 140 32.07 3.97 -5.49
CA ALA A 140 32.23 3.30 -4.21
C ALA A 140 32.57 1.81 -4.34
N LEU A 141 32.38 1.20 -5.52
CA LEU A 141 32.67 -0.21 -5.76
C LEU A 141 34.17 -0.44 -5.93
N ALA A 142 34.68 -1.49 -5.30
CA ALA A 142 36.11 -1.76 -5.21
C ALA A 142 36.64 -2.58 -6.39
N THR A 143 35.79 -3.44 -6.99
CA THR A 143 36.24 -4.39 -8.01
C THR A 143 35.40 -4.35 -9.28
N GLU A 144 36.03 -4.69 -10.41
CA GLU A 144 35.35 -4.81 -11.70
C GLU A 144 34.25 -5.88 -11.68
N ALA A 145 34.47 -6.96 -10.93
CA ALA A 145 33.52 -8.06 -10.79
C ALA A 145 32.22 -7.61 -10.09
N GLU A 146 32.32 -6.78 -9.06
CA GLU A 146 31.14 -6.20 -8.38
C GLU A 146 30.34 -5.31 -9.32
N VAL A 147 31.01 -4.46 -10.12
CA VAL A 147 30.34 -3.59 -11.09
C VAL A 147 29.64 -4.43 -12.16
N ARG A 148 30.32 -5.44 -12.70
CA ARG A 148 29.72 -6.37 -13.69
C ARG A 148 28.48 -7.04 -13.12
N SER A 149 28.58 -7.61 -11.92
CA SER A 149 27.45 -8.28 -11.26
C SER A 149 26.27 -7.34 -11.00
N LEU A 150 26.53 -6.10 -10.57
CA LEU A 150 25.49 -5.09 -10.35
C LEU A 150 24.74 -4.75 -11.65
N VAL A 151 25.49 -4.51 -12.73
CA VAL A 151 24.91 -4.15 -14.03
C VAL A 151 24.13 -5.32 -14.63
N GLU A 152 24.63 -6.54 -14.53
CA GLU A 152 23.93 -7.75 -14.97
C GLU A 152 22.61 -7.94 -14.21
N HIS A 153 22.64 -7.78 -12.88
CA HIS A 153 21.44 -7.86 -12.05
C HIS A 153 20.40 -6.79 -12.45
N LEU A 154 20.84 -5.54 -12.67
CA LEU A 154 19.96 -4.47 -13.14
C LEU A 154 19.39 -4.77 -14.52
N ASN A 155 20.19 -5.31 -15.43
CA ASN A 155 19.75 -5.68 -16.76
C ASN A 155 18.67 -6.76 -16.75
N ASP A 156 18.78 -7.76 -15.88
CA ASP A 156 17.75 -8.78 -15.71
C ASP A 156 16.44 -8.18 -15.17
N ARG A 157 16.54 -7.23 -14.23
CA ARG A 157 15.37 -6.49 -13.72
C ARG A 157 14.74 -5.61 -14.79
N ILE A 158 15.53 -4.88 -15.57
CA ILE A 158 15.06 -4.06 -16.71
C ILE A 158 14.31 -4.95 -17.71
N ARG A 159 14.89 -6.10 -18.09
CA ARG A 159 14.23 -7.06 -19.00
C ARG A 159 12.92 -7.58 -18.42
N THR A 160 12.87 -7.87 -17.13
CA THR A 160 11.66 -8.36 -16.46
C THR A 160 10.55 -7.30 -16.45
N VAL A 161 10.89 -6.07 -16.08
CA VAL A 161 9.95 -4.93 -16.08
C VAL A 161 9.45 -4.63 -17.49
N ASN A 162 10.33 -4.67 -18.50
CA ASN A 162 9.97 -4.39 -19.90
C ASN A 162 9.09 -5.47 -20.53
N ARG A 163 9.20 -6.72 -20.07
CA ARG A 163 8.39 -7.84 -20.56
C ARG A 163 7.05 -7.97 -19.84
N THR A 164 6.93 -7.39 -18.65
CA THR A 164 5.71 -7.45 -17.85
C THR A 164 4.85 -6.23 -18.14
N THR A 165 3.54 -6.43 -18.30
CA THR A 165 2.57 -5.33 -18.34
C THR A 165 2.40 -4.79 -16.91
N VAL A 166 3.42 -4.10 -16.41
CA VAL A 166 3.42 -3.49 -15.09
C VAL A 166 2.46 -2.29 -15.11
N SER A 167 1.75 -2.08 -14.00
CA SER A 167 0.93 -0.88 -13.79
C SER A 167 1.76 0.39 -14.02
N GLY A 168 1.44 1.13 -15.08
CA GLY A 168 2.06 2.40 -15.46
C GLY A 168 2.39 2.48 -16.96
N PRO A 169 2.86 3.63 -17.46
CA PRO A 169 3.41 3.74 -18.80
C PRO A 169 4.60 2.78 -18.98
N PRO A 170 4.76 2.14 -20.16
CA PRO A 170 5.91 1.28 -20.41
C PRO A 170 7.22 2.06 -20.26
N THR A 171 8.24 1.42 -19.73
CA THR A 171 9.55 2.07 -19.55
C THR A 171 10.29 2.12 -20.91
N THR A 172 10.94 3.24 -21.20
CA THR A 172 11.81 3.42 -22.39
C THR A 172 13.24 2.96 -22.13
N LEU A 173 13.54 2.54 -20.90
CA LEU A 173 14.88 2.17 -20.45
C LEU A 173 15.28 0.81 -21.02
N GLY A 174 16.36 0.79 -21.81
CA GLY A 174 16.98 -0.43 -22.34
C GLY A 174 18.02 -1.01 -21.38
N PRO A 175 18.44 -2.27 -21.57
CA PRO A 175 19.57 -2.84 -20.84
C PRO A 175 20.84 -1.98 -21.01
N LEU A 176 21.58 -1.79 -19.93
CA LEU A 176 22.83 -1.04 -19.88
C LEU A 176 23.99 -1.88 -20.45
N PRO A 177 24.80 -1.32 -21.36
CA PRO A 177 26.00 -1.99 -21.85
C PRO A 177 27.06 -2.10 -20.74
N VAL A 178 27.44 -3.34 -20.39
CA VAL A 178 28.36 -3.62 -19.27
C VAL A 178 29.71 -2.93 -19.49
N ASP A 179 30.28 -3.06 -20.68
CA ASP A 179 31.63 -2.55 -20.98
C ASP A 179 31.70 -1.02 -20.83
N GLU A 180 30.68 -0.28 -21.28
CA GLU A 180 30.65 1.18 -21.13
C GLU A 180 30.57 1.61 -19.66
N VAL A 181 29.84 0.85 -18.84
CA VAL A 181 29.75 1.12 -17.40
C VAL A 181 31.07 0.80 -16.70
N LEU A 182 31.77 -0.26 -17.11
CA LEU A 182 33.11 -0.58 -16.61
C LEU A 182 34.13 0.50 -16.97
N GLU A 183 34.13 0.98 -18.20
CA GLU A 183 35.00 2.11 -18.63
C GLU A 183 34.69 3.40 -17.87
N ARG A 184 33.43 3.65 -17.55
CA ARG A 184 33.05 4.76 -16.67
C ARG A 184 33.58 4.56 -15.25
N TRP A 185 33.47 3.35 -14.69
CA TRP A 185 33.98 3.04 -13.36
C TRP A 185 35.50 3.18 -13.25
N ARG A 186 36.26 2.65 -14.22
CA ARG A 186 37.73 2.79 -14.28
C ARG A 186 38.14 4.25 -14.22
N ARG A 187 37.53 5.11 -15.05
CA ARG A 187 37.79 6.56 -15.03
C ARG A 187 37.50 7.22 -13.67
N LEU A 188 36.46 6.78 -12.97
CA LEU A 188 36.14 7.29 -11.63
C LEU A 188 37.17 6.85 -10.59
N ARG A 189 37.69 5.63 -10.69
CA ARG A 189 38.78 5.12 -9.84
C ARG A 189 40.07 5.87 -10.08
N ASP A 190 40.47 6.02 -11.34
CA ASP A 190 41.68 6.74 -11.72
C ASP A 190 41.65 8.20 -11.21
N ALA A 191 40.49 8.86 -11.30
CA ALA A 191 40.31 10.22 -10.79
C ALA A 191 40.36 10.32 -9.25
N ALA A 192 39.97 9.26 -8.54
CA ALA A 192 40.02 9.20 -7.07
C ALA A 192 41.41 8.82 -6.54
N GLU A 193 42.19 8.05 -7.30
CA GLU A 193 43.57 7.67 -6.96
C GLU A 193 44.61 8.72 -7.37
N GLY A 194 44.28 9.55 -8.37
CA GLY A 194 45.13 10.65 -8.84
C GLY A 194 44.94 12.00 -8.15
N SER A 195 44.10 12.08 -7.10
CA SER A 195 43.84 13.28 -6.30
C SER A 195 44.42 13.14 -4.88
#